data_AF-A0A966GF26-F1
#
_entry.id   AF-A0A966GF26-F1
#
_cell.length_a   1.000
_cell.length_b   1.000
_cell.length_c   1.000
_cell.angle_alpha   90.00
_cell.angle_beta   90.00
_cell.angle_gamma   90.00
#
_symmetry.space_group_name_H-M   'P 1'
#
loop_
_entity.id
_entity.type
_entity.pdbx_description
1 polymer ?
#
loop_
_entity_poly.entity_id
_entity_poly.type
_entity_poly.pdbx_seq_one_letter_code
_entity_poly.pdbx_strand_id
1 'polypeptide(L)'
;MRTLIAALALLASQATAQDAAQDAAQTMQDCDEMLAAAVTLSQVPVSTGPVKVTPEGWCRVTGIVIADDGPSAPVIEADVLEWRGTGLADLVAGTGLPGTVEARVKGLRQSIATSGVMGYVLRAQRARLGIDGTLALRWEAGENVLYLDGLTLDFPGDNSLRAQAVFAGLDLGDLERAQVSVMTGGVTDVSLLVEANGLFETLLLSPLANVLLSDDDPAAEAEALKAMARAEIAALPETVFDAESRAALAVLVDDMPTPWGRFELSLRAAEPVGAPRFMRFVVMGGPMSREDFWEAFAGVILTVRYLPTPR
;
A
#
# COMPACT_ATOMS: atom_id res chain seq x y z
N MET A 1 -1.01 -6.07 10.60
CA MET A 1 0.20 -6.82 10.22
C MET A 1 -0.12 -8.01 9.31
N ARG A 2 -0.92 -9.01 9.74
CA ARG A 2 -1.37 -10.13 8.86
C ARG A 2 -2.02 -9.66 7.54
N THR A 3 -2.84 -8.62 7.58
CA THR A 3 -3.46 -7.99 6.40
C THR A 3 -2.49 -7.31 5.44
N LEU A 4 -1.29 -6.91 5.88
CA LEU A 4 -0.26 -6.35 5.00
C LEU A 4 0.51 -7.45 4.28
N ILE A 5 0.71 -8.59 4.95
CA ILE A 5 1.35 -9.79 4.40
C ILE A 5 0.50 -10.37 3.25
N ALA A 6 -0.83 -10.35 3.37
CA ALA A 6 -1.74 -10.74 2.30
C ALA A 6 -1.59 -9.92 1.00
N ALA A 7 -1.21 -8.64 1.10
CA ALA A 7 -0.96 -7.79 -0.08
C ALA A 7 0.42 -8.04 -0.73
N LEU A 8 1.42 -8.44 0.07
CA LEU A 8 2.76 -8.79 -0.41
C LEU A 8 2.87 -10.23 -0.93
N ALA A 9 2.04 -11.15 -0.43
CA ALA A 9 2.00 -12.54 -0.89
C ALA A 9 1.42 -12.71 -2.31
N LEU A 10 0.78 -11.68 -2.87
CA LEU A 10 0.32 -11.66 -4.28
C LEU A 10 1.45 -11.69 -5.32
N LEU A 11 2.71 -11.69 -4.87
CA LEU A 11 3.90 -11.42 -5.69
C LEU A 11 4.89 -12.61 -5.59
N ALA A 12 4.56 -13.86 -6.06
CA ALA A 12 5.41 -15.08 -5.87
C ALA A 12 5.24 -16.45 -6.68
N SER A 13 5.14 -16.57 -8.04
CA SER A 13 5.70 -17.74 -8.82
C SER A 13 6.07 -17.60 -10.40
N GLN A 14 7.15 -18.21 -10.98
CA GLN A 14 8.03 -17.83 -12.18
C GLN A 14 7.99 -18.63 -13.49
N ALA A 15 8.37 -17.94 -14.58
CA ALA A 15 9.04 -18.54 -15.75
C ALA A 15 10.44 -17.99 -16.05
N THR A 16 11.32 -18.89 -16.47
CA THR A 16 12.59 -18.61 -17.15
C THR A 16 12.35 -18.10 -18.58
N ALA A 17 13.27 -17.28 -19.10
CA ALA A 17 13.14 -16.69 -20.42
C ALA A 17 13.29 -17.72 -21.56
N GLN A 18 12.20 -17.99 -22.29
CA GLN A 18 12.24 -18.36 -23.70
C GLN A 18 11.06 -17.72 -24.45
N ASP A 19 11.39 -17.15 -25.61
CA ASP A 19 10.53 -16.54 -26.63
C ASP A 19 9.62 -15.36 -26.24
N ALA A 20 10.08 -14.17 -26.66
CA ALA A 20 9.20 -13.04 -26.90
C ALA A 20 8.12 -13.40 -27.94
N ALA A 21 6.92 -12.84 -27.77
CA ALA A 21 5.74 -13.01 -28.62
C ALA A 21 4.96 -14.34 -28.50
N GLN A 22 4.56 -14.69 -27.27
CA GLN A 22 3.20 -15.20 -27.05
C GLN A 22 2.47 -14.40 -25.98
N ASP A 23 1.65 -13.44 -26.43
CA ASP A 23 0.37 -13.14 -25.79
C ASP A 23 -0.51 -14.41 -25.87
N ALA A 24 -0.18 -15.41 -25.05
CA ALA A 24 -1.10 -16.50 -24.79
C ALA A 24 -2.31 -15.87 -24.07
N ALA A 25 -3.39 -15.66 -24.82
CA ALA A 25 -4.61 -15.06 -24.30
C ALA A 25 -5.03 -15.81 -23.02
N GLN A 26 -5.04 -15.09 -21.89
CA GLN A 26 -5.20 -15.70 -20.57
C GLN A 26 -6.40 -16.62 -20.56
N THR A 27 -6.19 -17.90 -20.24
CA THR A 27 -7.29 -18.86 -20.24
C THR A 27 -8.13 -18.65 -18.99
N MET A 28 -9.39 -19.07 -19.06
CA MET A 28 -10.27 -19.04 -17.89
C MET A 28 -9.70 -19.86 -16.72
N GLN A 29 -8.97 -20.94 -17.02
CA GLN A 29 -8.29 -21.77 -16.03
C GLN A 29 -7.16 -21.00 -15.32
N ASP A 30 -6.28 -20.31 -16.07
CA ASP A 30 -5.21 -19.48 -15.47
C ASP A 30 -5.80 -18.42 -14.52
N CYS A 31 -6.93 -17.83 -14.89
CA CYS A 31 -7.64 -16.85 -14.07
C CYS A 31 -8.24 -17.46 -12.80
N ASP A 32 -8.95 -18.59 -12.90
CA ASP A 32 -9.54 -19.29 -11.75
C ASP A 32 -8.47 -19.74 -10.76
N GLU A 33 -7.38 -20.33 -11.27
CA GLU A 33 -6.28 -20.84 -10.46
C GLU A 33 -5.48 -19.71 -9.78
N MET A 34 -5.22 -18.60 -10.48
CA MET A 34 -4.55 -17.44 -9.88
C MET A 34 -5.40 -16.79 -8.77
N LEU A 35 -6.72 -16.71 -8.95
CA LEU A 35 -7.63 -16.25 -7.90
C LEU A 35 -7.61 -17.22 -6.71
N ALA A 36 -7.68 -18.53 -6.94
CA ALA A 36 -7.63 -19.54 -5.88
C ALA A 36 -6.31 -19.47 -5.08
N ALA A 37 -5.18 -19.25 -5.76
CA ALA A 37 -3.88 -19.04 -5.12
C ALA A 37 -3.88 -17.75 -4.26
N ALA A 38 -4.37 -16.62 -4.79
CA ALA A 38 -4.48 -15.36 -4.07
C ALA A 38 -5.37 -15.47 -2.81
N VAL A 39 -6.52 -16.12 -2.92
CA VAL A 39 -7.43 -16.39 -1.77
C VAL A 39 -6.72 -17.26 -0.73
N THR A 40 -6.06 -18.33 -1.15
CA THR A 40 -5.31 -19.23 -0.25
C THR A 40 -4.20 -18.49 0.50
N LEU A 41 -3.42 -17.65 -0.20
CA LEU A 41 -2.32 -16.87 0.36
C LEU A 41 -2.80 -15.75 1.30
N SER A 42 -3.99 -15.19 1.05
CA SER A 42 -4.57 -14.14 1.89
C SER A 42 -4.91 -14.60 3.32
N GLN A 43 -5.20 -15.89 3.49
CA GLN A 43 -5.69 -16.50 4.74
C GLN A 43 -6.97 -15.85 5.32
N VAL A 44 -7.73 -15.11 4.51
CA VAL A 44 -9.01 -14.48 4.88
C VAL A 44 -10.10 -14.99 3.93
N PRO A 45 -11.35 -15.21 4.40
CA PRO A 45 -12.45 -15.57 3.51
C PRO A 45 -12.67 -14.50 2.42
N VAL A 46 -12.71 -14.95 1.16
CA VAL A 46 -13.01 -14.12 0.00
C VAL A 46 -14.20 -14.71 -0.75
N SER A 47 -15.21 -13.87 -0.98
CA SER A 47 -16.35 -14.17 -1.85
C SER A 47 -16.28 -13.32 -3.10
N THR A 48 -16.57 -13.91 -4.26
CA THR A 48 -16.60 -13.23 -5.56
C THR A 48 -17.70 -13.81 -6.46
N GLY A 49 -18.13 -13.06 -7.46
CA GLY A 49 -18.82 -13.62 -8.62
C GLY A 49 -17.86 -14.43 -9.52
N PRO A 50 -18.40 -15.21 -10.48
CA PRO A 50 -17.58 -16.10 -11.31
C PRO A 50 -16.54 -15.32 -12.13
N VAL A 51 -15.35 -15.91 -12.23
CA VAL A 51 -14.25 -15.44 -13.07
C VAL A 51 -14.67 -15.43 -14.53
N LYS A 52 -14.20 -14.41 -15.27
CA LYS A 52 -14.39 -14.26 -16.71
C LYS A 52 -13.12 -13.71 -17.35
N VAL A 53 -12.87 -14.09 -18.59
CA VAL A 53 -11.85 -13.46 -19.44
C VAL A 53 -12.53 -12.39 -20.29
N THR A 54 -11.99 -11.17 -20.34
CA THR A 54 -12.48 -10.10 -21.23
C THR A 54 -11.92 -10.27 -22.65
N PRO A 55 -12.53 -9.65 -23.69
CA PRO A 55 -12.00 -9.69 -25.05
C PRO A 55 -10.56 -9.17 -25.18
N GLU A 56 -10.13 -8.31 -24.26
CA GLU A 56 -8.81 -7.70 -24.18
C GLU A 56 -7.80 -8.54 -23.36
N GLY A 57 -8.16 -9.77 -22.98
CA GLY A 57 -7.29 -10.72 -22.29
C GLY A 57 -7.11 -10.46 -20.79
N TRP A 58 -8.05 -9.76 -20.14
CA TRP A 58 -8.03 -9.57 -18.69
C TRP A 58 -8.84 -10.67 -17.99
N CYS A 59 -8.29 -11.24 -16.93
CA CYS A 59 -9.10 -11.93 -15.93
C CYS A 59 -9.97 -10.91 -15.16
N ARG A 60 -11.22 -11.26 -14.86
CA ARG A 60 -12.19 -10.37 -14.22
C ARG A 60 -13.09 -11.10 -13.24
N VAL A 61 -13.28 -10.51 -12.05
CA VAL A 61 -14.36 -10.85 -11.11
C VAL A 61 -15.16 -9.61 -10.73
N THR A 62 -16.33 -9.83 -10.12
CA THR A 62 -17.26 -8.78 -9.70
C THR A 62 -17.86 -9.09 -8.33
N GLY A 63 -18.20 -8.07 -7.55
CA GLY A 63 -18.80 -8.25 -6.22
C GLY A 63 -17.84 -8.96 -5.25
N ILE A 64 -16.61 -8.45 -5.18
CA ILE A 64 -15.56 -8.96 -4.30
C ILE A 64 -15.92 -8.55 -2.87
N VAL A 65 -15.90 -9.51 -1.94
CA VAL A 65 -16.03 -9.28 -0.50
C VAL A 65 -14.94 -10.07 0.21
N ILE A 66 -14.05 -9.36 0.90
CA ILE A 66 -13.02 -9.94 1.78
C ILE A 66 -13.44 -9.60 3.21
N ALA A 67 -13.77 -10.62 4.01
CA ALA A 67 -14.28 -10.44 5.35
C ALA A 67 -13.88 -11.62 6.24
N ASP A 68 -13.47 -11.34 7.48
CA ASP A 68 -13.25 -12.36 8.50
C ASP A 68 -14.52 -12.58 9.35
N ASP A 69 -14.68 -13.77 9.90
CA ASP A 69 -15.84 -14.17 10.71
C ASP A 69 -15.74 -13.62 12.14
N GLY A 70 -15.90 -12.31 12.30
CA GLY A 70 -15.80 -11.63 13.60
C GLY A 70 -16.72 -10.42 13.77
N PRO A 71 -17.24 -10.16 14.99
CA PRO A 71 -17.94 -8.92 15.28
C PRO A 71 -16.99 -7.73 15.10
N SER A 72 -17.39 -6.73 14.30
CA SER A 72 -16.56 -5.60 13.91
C SER A 72 -15.28 -5.94 13.13
N ALA A 73 -15.17 -7.16 12.56
CA ALA A 73 -14.08 -7.50 11.65
C ALA A 73 -14.02 -6.52 10.46
N PRO A 74 -12.84 -6.18 9.92
CA PRO A 74 -12.75 -5.35 8.73
C PRO A 74 -13.36 -6.09 7.53
N VAL A 75 -14.19 -5.37 6.77
CA VAL A 75 -14.82 -5.84 5.53
C VAL A 75 -14.34 -4.95 4.39
N ILE A 76 -13.72 -5.54 3.39
CA ILE A 76 -13.30 -4.88 2.16
C ILE A 76 -14.21 -5.36 1.02
N GLU A 77 -14.84 -4.44 0.32
CA GLU A 77 -15.76 -4.71 -0.80
C GLU A 77 -15.23 -4.03 -2.06
N ALA A 78 -15.35 -4.65 -3.23
CA ALA A 78 -15.08 -4.01 -4.52
C ALA A 78 -16.08 -4.47 -5.60
N ASP A 79 -16.48 -3.56 -6.49
CA ASP A 79 -17.48 -3.84 -7.52
C ASP A 79 -16.91 -4.70 -8.64
N VAL A 80 -15.67 -4.39 -9.06
CA VAL A 80 -14.93 -5.10 -10.11
C VAL A 80 -13.45 -5.16 -9.73
N LEU A 81 -12.83 -6.32 -9.98
CA LEU A 81 -11.38 -6.51 -10.01
C LEU A 81 -11.04 -7.11 -11.38
N GLU A 82 -10.17 -6.45 -12.11
CA GLU A 82 -9.59 -6.93 -13.37
C GLU A 82 -8.07 -7.07 -13.17
N TRP A 83 -7.47 -8.15 -13.65
CA TRP A 83 -6.03 -8.34 -13.62
C TRP A 83 -5.51 -9.04 -14.88
N ARG A 84 -4.23 -8.87 -15.16
CA ARG A 84 -3.46 -9.63 -16.16
C ARG A 84 -1.98 -9.64 -15.80
N GLY A 85 -1.20 -10.49 -16.47
CA GLY A 85 0.23 -10.61 -16.22
C GLY A 85 0.88 -11.74 -17.00
N THR A 86 2.22 -11.75 -17.01
CA THR A 86 3.04 -12.77 -17.67
C THR A 86 3.62 -13.74 -16.64
N GLY A 87 3.51 -15.05 -16.86
CA GLY A 87 3.98 -16.06 -15.89
C GLY A 87 2.99 -16.37 -14.76
N LEU A 88 1.68 -16.12 -14.97
CA LEU A 88 0.66 -16.44 -13.96
C LEU A 88 0.46 -17.94 -13.74
N ALA A 89 0.63 -18.76 -14.78
CA ALA A 89 0.55 -20.23 -14.66
C ALA A 89 1.63 -20.76 -13.70
N ASP A 90 2.79 -20.12 -13.73
CA ASP A 90 3.84 -20.44 -12.78
C ASP A 90 3.42 -20.08 -11.37
N LEU A 91 2.80 -18.91 -11.13
CA LEU A 91 2.26 -18.53 -9.81
C LEU A 91 1.48 -19.68 -9.15
N VAL A 92 0.65 -20.36 -9.93
CA VAL A 92 -0.15 -21.52 -9.52
C VAL A 92 0.73 -22.75 -9.25
N ALA A 93 1.74 -23.01 -10.09
CA ALA A 93 2.64 -24.16 -9.99
C ALA A 93 3.67 -24.06 -8.84
N GLY A 94 3.93 -22.88 -8.28
CA GLY A 94 4.84 -22.67 -7.13
C GLY A 94 6.34 -22.58 -7.46
N THR A 95 6.70 -22.19 -8.67
CA THR A 95 8.03 -22.07 -9.29
C THR A 95 8.80 -20.68 -9.34
N GLY A 96 8.41 -19.51 -8.73
CA GLY A 96 9.16 -18.15 -8.62
C GLY A 96 8.51 -16.71 -8.52
N LEU A 97 8.35 -15.88 -9.59
CA LEU A 97 7.38 -14.71 -9.67
C LEU A 97 6.90 -14.37 -11.10
N PRO A 98 5.63 -13.97 -11.33
CA PRO A 98 5.19 -13.43 -12.63
C PRO A 98 6.01 -12.20 -13.04
N GLY A 99 6.61 -12.20 -14.23
CA GLY A 99 7.47 -11.09 -14.67
C GLY A 99 6.76 -9.72 -14.73
N THR A 100 5.43 -9.71 -14.91
CA THR A 100 4.59 -8.52 -14.86
C THR A 100 3.23 -8.84 -14.24
N VAL A 101 2.66 -7.89 -13.51
CA VAL A 101 1.27 -7.91 -13.02
C VAL A 101 0.66 -6.53 -13.20
N GLU A 102 -0.45 -6.45 -13.92
CA GLU A 102 -1.33 -5.29 -13.94
C GLU A 102 -2.65 -5.65 -13.25
N ALA A 103 -3.15 -4.77 -12.37
CA ALA A 103 -4.45 -4.91 -11.74
C ALA A 103 -5.22 -3.58 -11.78
N ARG A 104 -6.55 -3.69 -11.81
CA ARG A 104 -7.50 -2.57 -11.80
C ARG A 104 -8.64 -2.90 -10.87
N VAL A 105 -8.96 -1.99 -9.96
CA VAL A 105 -10.09 -2.14 -9.03
C VAL A 105 -11.08 -1.00 -9.24
N LYS A 106 -12.37 -1.30 -9.11
CA LYS A 106 -13.44 -0.29 -9.11
C LYS A 106 -14.33 -0.43 -7.90
N GLY A 107 -14.72 0.70 -7.32
CA GLY A 107 -15.61 0.76 -6.17
C GLY A 107 -15.05 0.05 -4.93
N LEU A 108 -13.73 0.08 -4.72
CA LEU A 108 -13.09 -0.41 -3.50
C LEU A 108 -13.62 0.38 -2.29
N ARG A 109 -14.07 -0.31 -1.25
CA ARG A 109 -14.67 0.27 -0.05
C ARG A 109 -14.23 -0.55 1.17
N GLN A 110 -13.84 0.13 2.24
CA GLN A 110 -13.55 -0.51 3.53
C GLN A 110 -14.66 -0.20 4.55
N SER A 111 -14.88 -1.11 5.49
CA SER A 111 -15.79 -0.92 6.63
C SER A 111 -15.52 -1.93 7.75
N ILE A 112 -16.39 -1.91 8.76
CA ILE A 112 -16.48 -2.94 9.80
C ILE A 112 -17.76 -3.76 9.64
N ALA A 113 -17.67 -5.06 9.93
CA ALA A 113 -18.77 -6.01 9.90
C ALA A 113 -19.88 -5.57 10.86
N THR A 114 -21.02 -5.19 10.30
CA THR A 114 -22.17 -4.64 11.01
C THR A 114 -23.47 -5.25 10.48
N SER A 115 -24.39 -5.55 11.39
CA SER A 115 -25.63 -6.29 11.10
C SER A 115 -26.89 -5.41 11.23
N GLY A 116 -28.04 -5.97 10.85
CA GLY A 116 -29.34 -5.30 10.96
C GLY A 116 -29.41 -3.97 10.21
N VAL A 117 -30.16 -3.02 10.79
CA VAL A 117 -30.39 -1.69 10.22
C VAL A 117 -29.09 -0.89 10.09
N MET A 118 -28.18 -0.97 11.07
CA MET A 118 -26.91 -0.23 11.04
C MET A 118 -26.04 -0.69 9.86
N GLY A 119 -25.91 -2.00 9.65
CA GLY A 119 -25.17 -2.53 8.50
C GLY A 119 -25.78 -2.15 7.15
N TYR A 120 -27.11 -2.06 7.06
CA TYR A 120 -27.79 -1.55 5.85
C TYR A 120 -27.47 -0.06 5.60
N VAL A 121 -27.58 0.79 6.62
CA VAL A 121 -27.29 2.23 6.52
C VAL A 121 -25.83 2.48 6.14
N LEU A 122 -24.89 1.79 6.79
CA LEU A 122 -23.46 1.93 6.50
C LEU A 122 -23.10 1.45 5.09
N ARG A 123 -23.72 0.38 4.57
CA ARG A 123 -23.57 -0.01 3.15
C ARG A 123 -24.13 1.07 2.21
N ALA A 124 -25.32 1.59 2.49
CA ALA A 124 -25.96 2.61 1.65
C ALA A 124 -25.16 3.93 1.60
N GLN A 125 -24.55 4.34 2.71
CA GLN A 125 -23.65 5.50 2.77
C GLN A 125 -22.36 5.25 1.97
N ARG A 126 -21.70 4.11 2.20
CA ARG A 126 -20.42 3.76 1.54
C ARG A 126 -20.53 3.48 0.05
N ALA A 127 -21.72 3.20 -0.48
CA ALA A 127 -21.93 3.04 -1.93
C ALA A 127 -21.41 4.25 -2.74
N ARG A 128 -21.40 5.45 -2.13
CA ARG A 128 -20.88 6.70 -2.73
C ARG A 128 -19.41 7.00 -2.41
N LEU A 129 -18.75 6.16 -1.61
CA LEU A 129 -17.37 6.30 -1.18
C LEU A 129 -16.46 5.22 -1.82
N GLY A 130 -16.75 4.88 -3.08
CA GLY A 130 -15.93 3.96 -3.85
C GLY A 130 -14.59 4.60 -4.21
N ILE A 131 -13.52 3.82 -4.08
CA ILE A 131 -12.17 4.14 -4.52
C ILE A 131 -11.92 3.33 -5.78
N ASP A 132 -11.52 3.99 -6.86
CA ASP A 132 -11.07 3.31 -8.08
C ASP A 132 -9.53 3.28 -8.08
N GLY A 133 -8.92 2.32 -8.77
CA GLY A 133 -7.46 2.23 -8.74
C GLY A 133 -6.83 1.32 -9.79
N THR A 134 -5.54 1.53 -10.00
CA THR A 134 -4.70 0.76 -10.91
C THR A 134 -3.35 0.47 -10.26
N LEU A 135 -2.78 -0.70 -10.57
CA LEU A 135 -1.50 -1.19 -10.10
C LEU A 135 -0.75 -1.80 -11.28
N ALA A 136 0.52 -1.47 -11.44
CA ALA A 136 1.44 -2.04 -12.42
C ALA A 136 2.76 -2.40 -11.72
N LEU A 137 3.11 -3.67 -11.79
CA LEU A 137 4.30 -4.27 -11.21
C LEU A 137 5.08 -5.02 -12.28
N ARG A 138 6.41 -4.96 -12.20
CA ARG A 138 7.33 -5.66 -13.09
C ARG A 138 8.54 -6.12 -12.31
N TRP A 139 8.95 -7.37 -12.50
CA TRP A 139 10.10 -7.93 -11.80
C TRP A 139 11.15 -8.44 -12.79
N GLU A 140 12.41 -8.07 -12.54
CA GLU A 140 13.55 -8.46 -13.34
C GLU A 140 14.43 -9.45 -12.58
N ALA A 141 14.15 -10.74 -12.83
CA ALA A 141 14.83 -11.88 -12.21
C ALA A 141 16.35 -11.88 -12.38
N GLY A 142 16.87 -11.30 -13.46
CA GLY A 142 18.31 -11.19 -13.72
C GLY A 142 19.03 -10.23 -12.77
N GLU A 143 18.32 -9.25 -12.21
CA GLU A 143 18.87 -8.21 -11.34
C GLU A 143 18.35 -8.29 -9.89
N ASN A 144 17.35 -9.14 -9.61
CA ASN A 144 16.62 -9.20 -8.35
C ASN A 144 15.99 -7.84 -7.96
N VAL A 145 15.40 -7.17 -8.96
CA VAL A 145 14.73 -5.88 -8.80
C VAL A 145 13.24 -5.99 -9.13
N LEU A 146 12.39 -5.59 -8.19
CA LEU A 146 10.95 -5.42 -8.37
C LEU A 146 10.64 -3.92 -8.52
N TYR A 147 9.97 -3.58 -9.61
CA TYR A 147 9.49 -2.24 -9.92
C TYR A 147 8.00 -2.14 -9.62
N LEU A 148 7.62 -1.13 -8.84
CA LEU A 148 6.28 -0.55 -8.86
C LEU A 148 6.28 0.55 -9.92
N ASP A 149 5.97 0.17 -11.15
CA ASP A 149 5.88 1.07 -12.31
C ASP A 149 4.74 2.08 -12.14
N GLY A 150 3.69 1.73 -11.40
CA GLY A 150 2.70 2.68 -10.92
C GLY A 150 1.59 2.08 -10.04
N LEU A 151 1.26 2.77 -8.97
CA LEU A 151 0.01 2.66 -8.22
C LEU A 151 -0.75 3.97 -8.40
N THR A 152 -2.03 3.93 -8.72
CA THR A 152 -2.95 5.08 -8.63
C THR A 152 -4.21 4.65 -7.88
N LEU A 153 -4.65 5.48 -6.93
CA LEU A 153 -5.93 5.36 -6.23
C LEU A 153 -6.66 6.70 -6.34
N ASP A 154 -7.87 6.67 -6.91
CA ASP A 154 -8.73 7.83 -7.06
C ASP A 154 -9.88 7.73 -6.04
N PHE A 155 -9.95 8.73 -5.17
CA PHE A 155 -10.91 8.81 -4.07
C PHE A 155 -11.99 9.88 -4.37
N PRO A 156 -13.17 9.82 -3.73
CA PRO A 156 -14.21 10.83 -3.91
C PRO A 156 -13.72 12.26 -3.59
N GLY A 157 -14.17 13.24 -4.38
CA GLY A 157 -13.92 14.67 -4.11
C GLY A 157 -12.56 15.18 -4.58
N ASP A 158 -12.15 14.82 -5.80
CA ASP A 158 -10.88 15.23 -6.42
C ASP A 158 -9.64 14.90 -5.56
N ASN A 159 -9.72 13.76 -4.85
CA ASN A 159 -8.66 13.23 -4.00
C ASN A 159 -7.93 12.11 -4.75
N SER A 160 -6.59 12.11 -4.76
CA SER A 160 -5.82 11.06 -5.45
C SER A 160 -4.56 10.67 -4.69
N LEU A 161 -4.10 9.43 -4.89
CA LEU A 161 -2.79 8.94 -4.48
C LEU A 161 -2.11 8.31 -5.68
N ARG A 162 -0.85 8.66 -5.93
CA ARG A 162 0.00 8.03 -6.95
C ARG A 162 1.32 7.62 -6.32
N ALA A 163 1.76 6.39 -6.57
CA ALA A 163 3.05 5.91 -6.06
C ALA A 163 3.84 5.13 -7.12
N GLN A 164 5.16 5.22 -7.03
CA GLN A 164 6.14 4.43 -7.75
C GLN A 164 7.24 4.03 -6.76
N ALA A 165 7.86 2.87 -6.96
CA ALA A 165 8.95 2.40 -6.09
C ALA A 165 9.87 1.41 -6.81
N VAL A 166 11.11 1.33 -6.34
CA VAL A 166 12.10 0.33 -6.77
C VAL A 166 12.55 -0.45 -5.54
N PHE A 167 12.42 -1.76 -5.60
CA PHE A 167 12.85 -2.69 -4.56
C PHE A 167 13.97 -3.56 -5.10
N ALA A 168 15.16 -3.48 -4.51
CA ALA A 168 16.34 -4.22 -4.96
C ALA A 168 16.76 -5.29 -3.93
N GLY A 169 17.44 -6.34 -4.41
CA GLY A 169 17.88 -7.46 -3.57
C GLY A 169 16.77 -8.44 -3.22
N LEU A 170 15.65 -8.41 -3.94
CA LEU A 170 14.55 -9.37 -3.79
C LEU A 170 14.73 -10.51 -4.81
N ASP A 171 15.37 -11.59 -4.37
CA ASP A 171 15.25 -12.89 -5.05
C ASP A 171 13.81 -13.38 -4.85
N LEU A 172 13.05 -13.28 -5.93
CA LEU A 172 11.67 -13.69 -6.02
C LEU A 172 11.58 -14.95 -6.89
N GLY A 173 12.54 -15.86 -6.73
CA GLY A 173 12.74 -17.04 -7.58
C GLY A 173 11.98 -18.31 -7.17
N ASP A 174 11.38 -18.33 -5.98
CA ASP A 174 10.32 -19.23 -5.48
C ASP A 174 9.81 -18.64 -4.15
N LEU A 175 8.72 -19.20 -3.59
CA LEU A 175 8.14 -18.67 -2.35
C LEU A 175 9.11 -18.78 -1.15
N GLU A 176 10.05 -19.74 -1.17
CA GLU A 176 11.08 -19.88 -0.14
C GLU A 176 12.14 -18.79 -0.28
N ARG A 177 12.65 -18.56 -1.50
CA ARG A 177 13.57 -17.46 -1.81
C ARG A 177 12.96 -16.10 -1.55
N ALA A 178 11.69 -15.88 -1.89
CA ALA A 178 10.99 -14.63 -1.60
C ALA A 178 10.94 -14.35 -0.08
N GLN A 179 10.67 -15.38 0.74
CA GLN A 179 10.70 -15.24 2.20
C GLN A 179 12.10 -14.93 2.74
N VAL A 180 13.14 -15.56 2.19
CA VAL A 180 14.53 -15.32 2.58
C VAL A 180 15.00 -13.94 2.12
N SER A 181 14.67 -13.51 0.90
CA SER A 181 15.19 -12.29 0.30
C SER A 181 14.57 -11.01 0.88
N VAL A 182 13.39 -11.07 1.49
CA VAL A 182 12.86 -9.98 2.34
C VAL A 182 13.81 -9.65 3.52
N MET A 183 14.72 -10.57 3.88
CA MET A 183 15.76 -10.36 4.89
C MET A 183 17.07 -9.77 4.34
N THR A 184 17.14 -9.42 3.05
CA THR A 184 18.33 -8.81 2.42
C THR A 184 17.99 -7.65 1.48
N GLY A 185 16.88 -7.74 0.77
CA GLY A 185 16.36 -6.69 -0.10
C GLY A 185 15.53 -5.66 0.66
N GLY A 186 15.11 -4.65 -0.08
CA GLY A 186 14.41 -3.49 0.46
C GLY A 186 14.17 -2.43 -0.60
N VAL A 187 13.61 -1.29 -0.19
CA VAL A 187 13.31 -0.20 -1.11
C VAL A 187 14.53 0.70 -1.31
N THR A 188 14.88 1.02 -2.55
CA THR A 188 15.94 2.01 -2.88
C THR A 188 15.34 3.34 -3.25
N ASP A 189 14.18 3.34 -3.92
CA ASP A 189 13.52 4.53 -4.42
C ASP A 189 12.03 4.47 -4.15
N VAL A 190 11.44 5.57 -3.70
CA VAL A 190 9.98 5.78 -3.65
C VAL A 190 9.67 7.16 -4.19
N SER A 191 8.59 7.28 -4.94
CA SER A 191 7.92 8.53 -5.24
C SER A 191 6.44 8.37 -4.88
N LEU A 192 5.93 9.22 -4.00
CA LEU A 192 4.53 9.26 -3.55
C LEU A 192 4.00 10.68 -3.76
N LEU A 193 2.85 10.80 -4.41
CA LEU A 193 2.12 12.04 -4.57
C LEU A 193 0.70 11.82 -4.06
N VAL A 194 0.22 12.74 -3.21
CA VAL A 194 -1.14 12.73 -2.66
C VAL A 194 -1.79 14.08 -2.93
N GLU A 195 -2.97 14.07 -3.54
CA GLU A 195 -3.85 15.22 -3.66
C GLU A 195 -4.95 15.08 -2.60
N ALA A 196 -4.88 15.93 -1.58
CA ALA A 196 -5.74 15.92 -0.41
C ALA A 196 -6.67 17.14 -0.43
N ASN A 197 -7.86 16.94 -0.98
CA ASN A 197 -9.02 17.81 -0.96
C ASN A 197 -10.10 17.19 -0.03
N GLY A 198 -9.77 17.01 1.26
CA GLY A 198 -10.64 16.36 2.26
C GLY A 198 -10.35 14.87 2.52
N LEU A 199 -9.31 14.29 1.90
CA LEU A 199 -8.91 12.89 2.09
C LEU A 199 -8.60 12.56 3.55
N PHE A 200 -7.88 13.47 4.24
CA PHE A 200 -7.44 13.25 5.62
C PHE A 200 -8.62 13.17 6.58
N GLU A 201 -9.54 14.13 6.49
CA GLU A 201 -10.78 14.18 7.26
C GLU A 201 -11.65 12.93 7.04
N THR A 202 -11.66 12.40 5.82
CA THR A 202 -12.48 11.26 5.43
C THR A 202 -11.91 9.90 5.88
N LEU A 203 -10.58 9.73 5.84
CA LEU A 203 -9.95 8.42 6.06
C LEU A 203 -9.12 8.32 7.35
N LEU A 204 -8.45 9.39 7.77
CA LEU A 204 -7.38 9.34 8.77
C LEU A 204 -7.74 10.07 10.07
N LEU A 205 -8.52 11.14 10.01
CA LEU A 205 -8.85 11.96 11.18
C LEU A 205 -9.53 11.15 12.29
N SER A 206 -10.56 10.37 11.96
CA SER A 206 -11.27 9.54 12.96
C SER A 206 -10.37 8.48 13.63
N PRO A 207 -9.68 7.58 12.90
CA PRO A 207 -8.80 6.59 13.55
C PRO A 207 -7.62 7.23 14.28
N LEU A 208 -7.06 8.35 13.82
CA LEU A 208 -5.99 9.05 14.53
C LEU A 208 -6.49 9.75 15.80
N ALA A 209 -7.66 10.40 15.77
CA ALA A 209 -8.27 11.01 16.95
C ALA A 209 -8.49 9.98 18.06
N ASN A 210 -9.05 8.81 17.74
CA ASN A 210 -9.28 7.71 18.69
C ASN A 210 -7.98 7.10 19.30
N VAL A 211 -6.81 7.38 18.72
CA VAL A 211 -5.50 6.86 19.19
C VAL A 211 -4.69 7.94 19.90
N LEU A 212 -4.86 9.22 19.52
CA LEU A 212 -4.00 10.32 19.94
C LEU A 212 -4.67 11.32 20.89
N LEU A 213 -6.00 11.36 20.95
CA LEU A 213 -6.78 12.34 21.71
C LEU A 213 -7.63 11.67 22.79
N SER A 214 -7.87 12.39 23.88
CA SER A 214 -8.82 12.04 24.94
C SER A 214 -10.18 12.75 24.73
N ASP A 215 -11.18 12.34 25.51
CA ASP A 215 -12.53 12.90 25.47
C ASP A 215 -12.67 14.28 26.17
N ASP A 216 -11.66 14.73 26.94
CA ASP A 216 -11.77 15.90 27.83
C ASP A 216 -11.62 17.24 27.10
N ASP A 217 -10.48 17.46 26.42
CA ASP A 217 -10.24 18.65 25.56
C ASP A 217 -9.39 18.26 24.32
N PRO A 218 -10.02 17.62 23.31
CA PRO A 218 -9.31 17.18 22.11
C PRO A 218 -8.74 18.33 21.27
N ALA A 219 -9.20 19.57 21.47
CA ALA A 219 -8.69 20.74 20.74
C ALA A 219 -7.37 21.23 21.34
N ALA A 220 -7.28 21.32 22.67
CA ALA A 220 -6.03 21.65 23.35
C ALA A 220 -4.97 20.57 23.15
N GLU A 221 -5.36 19.29 23.18
CA GLU A 221 -4.45 18.17 22.91
C GLU A 221 -3.95 18.16 21.45
N ALA A 222 -4.81 18.44 20.47
CA ALA A 222 -4.39 18.55 19.07
C ALA A 222 -3.32 19.65 18.86
N GLU A 223 -3.47 20.81 19.49
CA GLU A 223 -2.45 21.88 19.41
C GLU A 223 -1.16 21.53 20.19
N ALA A 224 -1.27 20.79 21.31
CA ALA A 224 -0.10 20.24 22.01
C ALA A 224 0.67 19.24 21.12
N LEU A 225 -0.05 18.34 20.44
CA LEU A 225 0.53 17.39 19.48
C LEU A 225 1.18 18.11 18.29
N LYS A 226 0.55 19.16 17.74
CA LYS A 226 1.16 20.01 16.70
C LYS A 226 2.43 20.69 17.20
N ALA A 227 2.46 21.19 18.44
CA ALA A 227 3.65 21.78 19.04
C ALA A 227 4.79 20.75 19.22
N MET A 228 4.46 19.53 19.67
CA MET A 228 5.42 18.41 19.76
C MET A 228 5.95 18.03 18.38
N ALA A 229 5.07 17.86 17.38
CA ALA A 229 5.45 17.51 16.02
C ALA A 229 6.38 18.56 15.39
N ARG A 230 6.13 19.86 15.58
CA ARG A 230 7.04 20.93 15.16
C ARG A 230 8.43 20.82 15.80
N ALA A 231 8.49 20.48 17.09
CA ALA A 231 9.76 20.27 17.80
C ALA A 231 10.54 19.04 17.28
N GLU A 232 9.85 17.93 17.01
CA GLU A 232 10.46 16.74 16.39
C GLU A 232 10.93 17.04 14.96
N ILE A 233 10.15 17.76 14.15
CA ILE A 233 10.52 18.18 12.78
C ILE A 233 11.78 19.04 12.79
N ALA A 234 11.89 19.98 13.73
CA ALA A 234 13.09 20.81 13.90
C ALA A 234 14.32 19.98 14.34
N ALA A 235 14.12 18.83 14.99
CA ALA A 235 15.17 17.90 15.41
C ALA A 235 15.50 16.82 14.36
N LEU A 236 14.87 16.84 13.17
CA LEU A 236 15.18 15.89 12.09
C LEU A 236 16.60 16.08 11.55
N PRO A 237 17.35 14.98 11.32
CA PRO A 237 18.74 15.06 10.87
C PRO A 237 18.85 15.59 9.44
N GLU A 238 19.72 16.59 9.26
CA GLU A 238 19.96 17.27 7.96
C GLU A 238 20.51 16.36 6.87
N THR A 239 21.11 15.24 7.26
CA THR A 239 21.62 14.21 6.35
C THR A 239 20.51 13.36 5.72
N VAL A 240 19.31 13.36 6.32
CA VAL A 240 18.14 12.62 5.82
C VAL A 240 17.08 13.57 5.26
N PHE A 241 16.81 14.69 5.94
CA PHE A 241 15.85 15.70 5.52
C PHE A 241 16.52 17.05 5.32
N ASP A 242 16.43 17.60 4.10
CA ASP A 242 16.89 18.96 3.84
C ASP A 242 16.01 20.04 4.50
N ALA A 243 16.47 21.29 4.46
CA ALA A 243 15.74 22.41 5.06
C ALA A 243 14.38 22.69 4.40
N GLU A 244 14.24 22.44 3.09
CA GLU A 244 12.97 22.59 2.35
C GLU A 244 11.94 21.57 2.86
N SER A 245 12.37 20.32 3.04
CA SER A 245 11.55 19.20 3.50
C SER A 245 11.08 19.39 4.94
N ARG A 246 11.95 19.85 5.85
CA ARG A 246 11.55 20.17 7.23
C ARG A 246 10.58 21.36 7.28
N ALA A 247 10.77 22.37 6.43
CA ALA A 247 9.83 23.48 6.33
C ALA A 247 8.46 23.02 5.77
N ALA A 248 8.44 22.18 4.73
CA ALA A 248 7.22 21.62 4.16
C ALA A 248 6.44 20.76 5.19
N LEU A 249 7.15 19.93 5.96
CA LEU A 249 6.56 19.16 7.06
C LEU A 249 5.96 20.05 8.16
N ALA A 250 6.63 21.16 8.51
CA ALA A 250 6.11 22.11 9.50
C ALA A 250 4.81 22.78 9.03
N VAL A 251 4.75 23.23 7.76
CA VAL A 251 3.52 23.79 7.16
C VAL A 251 2.41 22.76 7.11
N LEU A 252 2.71 21.51 6.75
CA LEU A 252 1.72 20.42 6.77
C LEU A 252 1.16 20.20 8.18
N VAL A 253 2.01 20.25 9.22
CA VAL A 253 1.57 20.14 10.62
C VAL A 253 0.73 21.34 11.05
N ASP A 254 1.02 22.55 10.58
CA ASP A 254 0.24 23.75 10.90
C ASP A 254 -1.20 23.67 10.35
N ASP A 255 -1.36 23.12 9.13
CA ASP A 255 -2.66 22.91 8.47
C ASP A 255 -3.47 21.70 9.02
N MET A 256 -2.89 20.91 9.93
CA MET A 256 -3.63 19.88 10.68
C MET A 256 -4.68 20.53 11.60
N PRO A 257 -5.86 19.91 11.79
CA PRO A 257 -6.23 18.54 11.41
C PRO A 257 -6.89 18.41 10.03
N THR A 258 -6.84 19.44 9.19
CA THR A 258 -7.57 19.49 7.91
C THR A 258 -6.66 19.91 6.74
N PRO A 259 -5.55 19.20 6.49
CA PRO A 259 -4.59 19.58 5.46
C PRO A 259 -5.23 19.53 4.07
N TRP A 260 -5.07 20.60 3.30
CA TRP A 260 -5.71 20.76 1.99
C TRP A 260 -4.71 21.20 0.92
N GLY A 261 -4.48 20.40 -0.11
CA GLY A 261 -3.50 20.67 -1.17
C GLY A 261 -2.77 19.42 -1.67
N ARG A 262 -1.57 19.60 -2.22
CA ARG A 262 -0.72 18.50 -2.71
C ARG A 262 0.44 18.22 -1.75
N PHE A 263 0.63 16.95 -1.41
CA PHE A 263 1.79 16.42 -0.71
C PHE A 263 2.61 15.55 -1.67
N GLU A 264 3.93 15.74 -1.70
CA GLU A 264 4.87 14.90 -2.45
C GLU A 264 5.97 14.41 -1.49
N LEU A 265 6.27 13.12 -1.55
CA LEU A 265 7.34 12.47 -0.79
C LEU A 265 8.19 11.66 -1.77
N SER A 266 9.51 11.84 -1.72
CA SER A 266 10.44 10.94 -2.39
C SER A 266 11.49 10.42 -1.44
N LEU A 267 11.78 9.12 -1.54
CA LEU A 267 12.87 8.43 -0.87
C LEU A 267 13.91 8.04 -1.92
N ARG A 268 15.19 8.24 -1.60
CA ARG A 268 16.31 7.62 -2.32
C ARG A 268 17.32 7.06 -1.33
N ALA A 269 17.85 5.87 -1.59
CA ALA A 269 18.84 5.22 -0.76
C ALA A 269 19.89 4.52 -1.63
N ALA A 270 21.17 4.67 -1.27
CA ALA A 270 22.27 4.00 -1.97
C ALA A 270 22.32 2.48 -1.71
N GLU A 271 21.66 2.02 -0.65
CA GLU A 271 21.49 0.62 -0.29
C GLU A 271 20.00 0.35 0.00
N PRO A 272 19.50 -0.88 -0.21
CA PRO A 272 18.10 -1.22 0.07
C PRO A 272 17.70 -0.98 1.53
N VAL A 273 16.63 -0.23 1.74
CA VAL A 273 16.00 0.01 3.04
C VAL A 273 14.99 -1.12 3.29
N GLY A 274 15.50 -2.22 3.87
CA GLY A 274 14.74 -3.45 4.13
C GLY A 274 14.30 -3.63 5.58
N ALA A 275 13.43 -4.62 5.81
CA ALA A 275 13.02 -5.05 7.15
C ALA A 275 14.18 -5.32 8.15
N PRO A 276 15.36 -5.85 7.75
CA PRO A 276 16.50 -6.06 8.66
C PRO A 276 16.96 -4.81 9.41
N ARG A 277 16.94 -3.63 8.76
CA ARG A 277 17.31 -2.35 9.39
C ARG A 277 16.39 -2.01 10.57
N PHE A 278 15.15 -2.51 10.55
CA PHE A 278 14.14 -2.29 11.59
C PHE A 278 13.91 -3.50 12.51
N MET A 279 14.38 -4.71 12.14
CA MET A 279 14.27 -5.94 12.94
C MET A 279 14.81 -5.78 14.35
N ARG A 280 15.92 -5.03 14.52
CA ARG A 280 16.52 -4.76 15.84
C ARG A 280 15.54 -4.10 16.81
N PHE A 281 14.61 -3.29 16.31
CA PHE A 281 13.59 -2.61 17.11
C PHE A 281 12.45 -3.55 17.50
N VAL A 282 12.00 -4.40 16.57
CA VAL A 282 10.92 -5.37 16.81
C VAL A 282 11.36 -6.48 17.78
N VAL A 283 12.61 -6.95 17.67
CA VAL A 283 13.13 -8.06 18.48
C VAL A 283 13.51 -7.64 19.89
N MET A 284 14.08 -6.44 20.10
CA MET A 284 14.55 -6.02 21.43
C MET A 284 13.47 -5.44 22.33
N GLY A 285 12.31 -5.02 21.79
CA GLY A 285 11.11 -4.66 22.57
C GLY A 285 11.25 -3.49 23.55
N GLY A 286 12.38 -2.79 23.55
CA GLY A 286 12.68 -1.66 24.44
C GLY A 286 12.36 -0.30 23.81
N PRO A 287 12.31 0.78 24.62
CA PRO A 287 12.19 2.14 24.11
C PRO A 287 13.42 2.49 23.27
N MET A 288 13.18 2.89 22.03
CA MET A 288 14.23 3.25 21.08
C MET A 288 14.79 4.64 21.39
N SER A 289 16.11 4.83 21.32
CA SER A 289 16.65 6.19 21.30
C SER A 289 16.37 6.84 19.94
N ARG A 290 16.28 8.18 19.90
CA ARG A 290 16.11 8.93 18.65
C ARG A 290 17.28 8.69 17.69
N GLU A 291 18.49 8.48 18.22
CA GLU A 291 19.70 8.23 17.45
C GLU A 291 19.67 6.85 16.78
N ASP A 292 19.28 5.80 17.52
CA ASP A 292 19.11 4.44 16.98
C ASP A 292 18.04 4.40 15.86
N PHE A 293 16.98 5.20 15.96
CA PHE A 293 15.96 5.28 14.91
C PHE A 293 16.56 5.84 13.61
N TRP A 294 17.27 6.97 13.69
CA TRP A 294 17.81 7.64 12.51
C TRP A 294 18.98 6.90 11.86
N GLU A 295 19.74 6.10 12.61
CA GLU A 295 20.78 5.22 12.04
C GLU A 295 20.18 4.19 11.06
N ALA A 296 18.93 3.72 11.24
CA ALA A 296 18.28 2.86 10.24
C ALA A 296 18.05 3.56 8.89
N PHE A 297 17.99 4.90 8.89
CA PHE A 297 17.92 5.76 7.70
C PHE A 297 19.30 6.29 7.26
N ALA A 298 20.41 5.73 7.76
CA ALA A 298 21.74 6.05 7.25
C ALA A 298 21.84 5.74 5.75
N GLY A 299 22.31 6.73 4.98
CA GLY A 299 22.39 6.66 3.51
C GLY A 299 21.07 6.88 2.78
N VAL A 300 20.00 7.27 3.48
CA VAL A 300 18.68 7.60 2.90
C VAL A 300 18.50 9.11 2.83
N ILE A 301 17.99 9.60 1.70
CA ILE A 301 17.54 10.98 1.50
C ILE A 301 16.01 10.95 1.37
N LEU A 302 15.33 11.76 2.18
CA LEU A 302 13.90 11.98 2.15
C LEU A 302 13.62 13.44 1.78
N THR A 303 13.07 13.64 0.59
CA THR A 303 12.58 14.96 0.16
C THR A 303 11.06 15.00 0.33
N VAL A 304 10.58 16.04 1.01
CA VAL A 304 9.15 16.28 1.25
C VAL A 304 8.77 17.63 0.66
N ARG A 305 7.62 17.68 -0.02
CA ARG A 305 7.01 18.93 -0.45
C ARG A 305 5.54 18.96 -0.06
N TYR A 306 5.09 20.12 0.35
CA TYR A 306 3.70 20.39 0.63
C TYR A 306 3.31 21.73 0.00
N LEU A 307 2.27 21.69 -0.83
CA LEU A 307 1.72 22.82 -1.56
C LEU A 307 0.26 22.99 -1.08
N PRO A 308 0.03 23.76 0.00
CA PRO A 308 -1.30 24.02 0.49
C PRO A 308 -2.12 24.79 -0.55
N THR A 309 -3.37 24.39 -0.74
CA THR A 309 -4.31 25.07 -1.64
C THR A 309 -5.32 25.84 -0.79
N PRO A 310 -5.49 27.17 -1.00
CA PRO A 310 -6.48 27.95 -0.27
C PRO A 310 -7.90 27.40 -0.43
N ARG A 311 -8.68 27.43 0.66
CA ARG A 311 -10.11 27.09 0.70
C ARG A 311 -10.98 28.33 0.45
#